data_AF-A0A0B1Z6Q5-F1
#
_entry.id   AF-A0A0B1Z6Q5-F1
#
_cell.length_a   1.000
_cell.length_b   1.000
_cell.length_c   1.000
_cell.angle_alpha   90.00
_cell.angle_beta   90.00
_cell.angle_gamma   90.00
#
_symmetry.space_group_name_H-M   'P 1'
#
loop_
_entity.id
_entity.type
_entity.pdbx_description
1 polymer ?
#
loop_
_entity_poly.entity_id
_entity_poly.type
_entity_poly.pdbx_seq_one_letter_code
_entity_poly.pdbx_strand_id
1 'polypeptide(L)' 'MSTVCIGRSTYVDDDLKAGRLVAPFDLRLKSDLGFYLVTCVETAHTKKVEAFRMWLIDTIRGSSRATLHQLD' A
#
# COMPACT_ATOMS: atom_id res chain seq x y z
N MET A 1 -17.56 -3.23 24.63
CA MET A 1 -16.29 -2.48 24.65
C MET A 1 -15.95 -2.18 23.21
N SER A 2 -15.96 -0.92 22.80
CA SER A 2 -15.68 -0.54 21.40
C SER A 2 -14.21 -0.15 21.31
N THR A 3 -13.43 -0.89 20.53
CA THR A 3 -12.00 -0.60 20.30
C THR A 3 -11.86 0.35 19.11
N VAL A 4 -10.86 1.22 19.17
CA VAL A 4 -10.53 2.16 18.08
C VAL A 4 -9.04 2.00 17.76
N CYS A 5 -8.70 1.99 16.48
CA CYS A 5 -7.33 1.85 15.99
C CYS A 5 -7.04 2.93 14.94
N ILE A 6 -5.75 3.23 14.73
CA ILE A 6 -5.26 4.02 13.59
C ILE A 6 -4.52 3.06 12.67
N GLY A 7 -4.82 3.10 11.37
CA GLY A 7 -4.23 2.20 10.39
C GLY A 7 -4.17 2.81 8.99
N ARG A 8 -3.47 2.14 8.08
CA ARG A 8 -3.43 2.52 6.65
C ARG A 8 -4.74 2.07 5.99
N SER A 9 -5.38 2.94 5.22
CA SER A 9 -6.63 2.64 4.52
C SER A 9 -6.53 1.34 3.70
N THR A 10 -5.38 1.09 3.07
CA THR A 10 -5.09 -0.11 2.28
C THR A 10 -5.29 -1.44 3.02
N TYR A 11 -5.28 -1.44 4.36
CA TYR A 11 -5.49 -2.65 5.16
C TYR A 11 -6.95 -2.89 5.52
N VAL A 12 -7.80 -1.87 5.41
CA VAL A 12 -9.17 -1.87 5.95
C VAL A 12 -10.22 -1.44 4.93
N ASP A 13 -9.83 -1.04 3.72
CA ASP A 13 -10.74 -0.57 2.67
C ASP A 13 -11.87 -1.55 2.37
N ASP A 14 -11.58 -2.85 2.34
CA ASP A 14 -12.60 -3.87 2.10
C ASP A 14 -13.57 -4.02 3.27
N ASP A 15 -13.09 -3.88 4.51
CA ASP A 15 -13.93 -3.89 5.71
C ASP A 15 -14.80 -2.63 5.82
N LEU A 16 -14.26 -1.48 5.40
CA LEU A 16 -15.00 -0.23 5.29
C LEU A 16 -16.11 -0.34 4.22
N LYS A 17 -15.80 -0.87 3.03
CA LYS A 17 -16.78 -1.11 1.96
C LYS A 17 -17.86 -2.11 2.37
N ALA A 18 -17.49 -3.14 3.13
CA ALA A 18 -18.43 -4.13 3.63
C ALA A 18 -19.22 -3.68 4.87
N GLY A 19 -18.96 -2.49 5.41
CA GLY A 19 -19.63 -1.96 6.60
C GLY A 19 -19.26 -2.66 7.92
N ARG A 20 -18.19 -3.47 7.93
CA ARG A 20 -17.66 -4.11 9.16
C ARG A 20 -16.89 -3.13 10.02
N LEU A 21 -16.27 -2.12 9.39
CA LEU A 21 -15.62 -1.00 10.05
C LEU A 21 -16.32 0.31 9.68
N VAL A 22 -16.17 1.29 10.57
CA VAL A 22 -16.56 2.68 10.31
C VAL A 22 -15.34 3.57 10.48
N ALA A 23 -15.24 4.62 9.66
CA ALA A 23 -14.27 5.69 9.84
C ALA A 23 -14.96 6.85 10.58
N PRO A 24 -14.69 7.09 11.88
CA PRO A 24 -15.43 8.09 12.65
C PRO A 24 -15.18 9.53 12.21
N PHE A 25 -14.07 9.77 11.50
CA PHE A 25 -13.67 11.06 10.95
C PHE A 25 -13.25 10.88 9.49
N ASP A 26 -13.48 11.90 8.68
CA ASP A 26 -12.99 11.93 7.30
C ASP A 26 -11.56 12.50 7.18
N LEU A 27 -10.90 12.76 8.31
CA LEU A 27 -9.51 13.20 8.34
C LEU A 27 -8.57 12.07 7.90
N ARG A 28 -7.88 12.26 6.77
CA ARG A 28 -6.88 11.33 6.25
C ARG A 28 -5.52 12.00 6.16
N LEU A 29 -4.56 11.52 6.95
CA LEU A 29 -3.18 11.98 6.88
C LEU A 29 -2.48 11.31 5.70
N LYS A 30 -1.94 12.12 4.78
CA LYS A 30 -0.97 11.63 3.80
C LYS A 30 0.26 11.17 4.57
N SER A 31 0.78 10.02 4.20
CA SER A 31 2.00 9.51 4.79
C SER A 31 3.06 9.49 3.71
N ASP A 32 4.12 10.25 3.96
CA ASP A 32 5.29 10.36 3.09
C ASP A 32 6.22 9.13 3.20
N LEU A 33 5.79 8.12 3.96
CA LEU A 33 6.52 6.88 4.17
C LEU A 33 6.10 5.85 3.13
N GLY A 34 7.12 5.25 2.49
CA GLY A 34 6.98 4.18 1.51
C GLY A 34 7.42 2.82 2.05
N PHE A 35 7.31 1.81 1.20
CA PHE A 35 7.85 0.47 1.44
C PHE A 35 9.20 0.31 0.75
N TYR A 36 10.10 -0.47 1.34
CA TYR A 36 11.41 -0.78 0.78
C TYR A 36 11.50 -2.26 0.37
N LEU A 37 12.08 -2.52 -0.80
CA LEU A 37 12.56 -3.86 -1.17
C LEU A 37 14.01 -3.99 -0.68
N VAL A 38 14.24 -4.85 0.31
CA VAL A 38 15.57 -5.05 0.91
C VAL A 38 16.12 -6.42 0.48
N THR A 39 17.39 -6.45 0.08
CA THR A 39 18.09 -7.68 -0.34
C THR A 39 19.52 -7.68 0.22
N CYS A 40 20.07 -8.86 0.52
CA CYS A 40 21.49 -9.00 0.83
C CYS A 40 22.35 -8.55 -0.36
N VAL A 41 23.45 -7.85 -0.09
CA VAL A 41 24.33 -7.25 -1.11
C VAL A 41 24.85 -8.30 -2.09
N GLU A 42 25.19 -9.48 -1.57
CA GLU A 42 25.73 -10.62 -2.31
C GLU A 42 24.73 -11.18 -3.34
N THR A 43 23.43 -11.01 -3.07
CA THR A 43 22.34 -11.58 -3.90
C THR A 43 21.59 -10.53 -4.72
N ALA A 44 21.90 -9.24 -4.53
CA ALA A 44 21.16 -8.11 -5.08
C ALA A 44 21.12 -8.08 -6.62
N HIS A 45 22.08 -8.75 -7.27
CA HIS A 45 22.27 -8.84 -8.72
C HIS A 45 22.02 -10.26 -9.29
N THR A 46 21.44 -11.16 -8.49
CA THR A 46 21.04 -12.46 -9.03
C THR A 46 19.88 -12.27 -10.01
N LYS A 47 19.86 -13.05 -11.10
CA LYS A 47 18.84 -12.95 -12.15
C LYS A 47 17.40 -12.98 -11.61
N LYS A 48 17.16 -13.76 -10.55
CA LYS A 48 15.84 -13.88 -9.91
C LYS A 48 15.44 -12.59 -9.18
N VAL A 49 16.37 -11.98 -8.43
CA VAL A 49 16.12 -10.74 -7.69
C VAL A 49 15.91 -9.57 -8.67
N GLU A 50 16.70 -9.50 -9.73
CA GLU A 50 16.53 -8.46 -10.75
C GLU A 50 15.19 -8.60 -11.49
N ALA A 51 14.83 -9.81 -11.90
CA ALA A 51 13.53 -10.07 -12.52
C ALA A 51 12.36 -9.66 -11.62
N PHE A 52 12.42 -9.99 -10.33
CA PHE A 52 11.40 -9.59 -9.36
C PHE A 52 11.35 -8.07 -9.18
N ARG A 53 12.51 -7.40 -9.07
CA ARG A 53 12.58 -5.94 -8.94
C ARG A 53 11.98 -5.25 -10.16
N MET A 54 12.30 -5.71 -11.37
CA MET A 54 11.73 -5.16 -12.61
C MET A 54 10.21 -5.33 -12.64
N TRP A 55 9.73 -6.55 -12.41
CA TRP A 55 8.30 -6.83 -12.34
C TRP A 55 7.57 -5.96 -11.30
N LEU A 56 8.16 -5.77 -10.12
CA LEU A 56 7.57 -4.97 -9.04
C LEU A 56 7.41 -3.51 -9.47
N ILE A 57 8.44 -2.91 -10.07
CA ILE A 57 8.40 -1.53 -10.55
C ILE A 57 7.36 -1.36 -11.66
N ASP A 58 7.28 -2.30 -12.60
CA ASP A 58 6.29 -2.27 -13.68
C ASP A 58 4.86 -2.43 -13.15
N THR A 59 4.67 -3.30 -12.16
CA THR A 59 3.37 -3.50 -11.48
C THR A 59 2.91 -2.24 -10.77
N ILE A 60 3.81 -1.55 -10.06
CA ILE A 60 3.50 -0.30 -9.35
C ILE A 60 3.18 0.82 -10.35
N ARG A 61 3.94 0.94 -11.44
CA ARG A 61 3.65 1.90 -12.52
C ARG A 61 2.28 1.67 -13.15
N GLY A 62 1.91 0.41 -13.40
CA GLY A 62 0.59 0.03 -13.91
C GLY A 62 -0.54 0.31 -12.92
N SER A 63 -0.26 0.22 -11.61
CA SER A 63 -1.24 0.49 -10.54
C SER A 63 -1.53 1.98 -10.34
N SER A 64 -0.62 2.87 -10.76
CA SER A 64 -0.71 4.33 -10.55
C SER A 64 -1.90 5.01 -11.26
N ARG A 65 -2.61 4.31 -12.14
CA ARG A 65 -3.80 4.86 -12.83
C ARG A 65 -5.11 4.73 -12.05
N ALA A 66 -5.13 3.98 -10.94
CA ALA A 66 -6.34 3.78 -10.14
C ALA A 66 -6.47 4.73 -8.94
N THR A 67 -5.41 5.42 -8.54
CA THR A 67 -5.38 6.15 -7.25
C THR A 67 -5.76 7.64 -7.35
N LEU A 68 -6.03 8.17 -8.54
CA LEU A 68 -6.38 9.59 -8.74
C LEU A 68 -7.88 9.88 -8.63
N HIS A 69 -8.75 8.88 -8.49
CA HIS A 69 -10.21 9.08 -8.44
C HIS A 69 -10.83 9.09 -7.03
N GLN A 70 -10.02 9.05 -5.97
CA GLN A 70 -10.52 8.95 -4.59
C GLN A 70 -10.23 10.20 -3.74
N LEU A 71 -10.09 11.37 -4.38
CA LEU A 71 -9.98 12.67 -3.73
C LEU A 71 -10.89 13.69 -4.44
N ASP A 72 -12.17 13.34 -4.55
CA ASP A 72 -13.30 14.28 -4.68
C ASP A 72 -14.40 13.83 -3.71
#